data_AF-A0A843HQ67-F1
#
_entry.id   AF-A0A843HQ67-F1
#
_cell.length_a   1.000
_cell.length_b   1.000
_cell.length_c   1.000
_cell.angle_alpha   90.00
_cell.angle_beta   90.00
_cell.angle_gamma   90.00
#
_symmetry.space_group_name_H-M   'P 1'
#
loop_
_entity.id
_entity.type
_entity.pdbx_description
1 polymer ?
#
loop_
_entity_poly.entity_id
_entity_poly.type
_entity_poly.pdbx_seq_one_letter_code
_entity_poly.pdbx_strand_id
1 'polypeptide(L)'
;MANNTGNTTKKAPTKADLEAQIAELQAQLLAAQQQIAQQIPVATAPTVTVSAPNTDVSVVYCSDSLGFAKISNMELHFNRYGEEFVMSRTQFDELVGKYRKWFDRGVLAVSYRNVDVAAAKGLKTDKEMFLDAKKLESIGVMSAGQLEMLWNSLENHTQKESVVSYYKRKFIEGANGFVNREKVDLLNRLTDGGFRREQDEISGRYKIDKTVM
;
A
#
# COMPACT_ATOMS: atom_id res chain seq x y z
N MET A 1 76.71 8.99 43.00
CA MET A 1 75.87 9.44 44.13
C MET A 1 74.58 10.01 43.58
N ALA A 2 73.47 9.60 44.20
CA ALA A 2 72.10 10.16 44.17
C ALA A 2 71.25 10.11 42.87
N ASN A 3 70.24 9.23 42.93
CA ASN A 3 68.98 9.20 42.18
C ASN A 3 68.18 10.51 42.31
N ASN A 4 67.31 10.81 41.33
CA ASN A 4 66.00 11.38 41.67
C ASN A 4 64.91 10.89 40.72
N THR A 5 63.97 10.13 41.28
CA THR A 5 62.83 9.49 40.61
C THR A 5 61.58 10.31 40.92
N GLY A 6 61.02 11.02 39.93
CA GLY A 6 59.77 11.77 40.06
C GLY A 6 58.61 11.02 39.38
N ASN A 7 57.98 10.10 40.10
CA ASN A 7 56.81 9.34 39.66
C ASN A 7 55.53 10.18 39.93
N THR A 8 54.89 10.75 38.89
CA THR A 8 53.60 11.43 39.02
C THR A 8 52.45 10.45 38.77
N THR A 9 51.92 9.85 39.84
CA THR A 9 50.66 9.11 39.83
C THR A 9 49.49 10.08 39.65
N LYS A 10 48.82 10.02 38.49
CA LYS A 10 47.49 10.64 38.30
C LYS A 10 46.49 9.91 39.21
N LYS A 11 46.02 10.60 40.25
CA LYS A 11 45.00 10.11 41.19
C LYS A 11 43.68 9.95 40.43
N ALA A 12 43.11 8.75 40.43
CA ALA A 12 41.77 8.51 39.87
C ALA A 12 40.73 9.33 40.65
N PRO A 13 39.74 9.95 39.98
CA PRO A 13 38.71 10.74 40.64
C PRO A 13 37.98 9.87 41.65
N THR A 14 37.85 10.37 42.88
CA THR A 14 37.17 9.64 43.94
C THR A 14 35.67 9.71 43.73
N LYS A 15 34.93 8.77 44.32
CA LYS A 15 33.45 8.75 44.27
C LYS A 15 32.84 10.08 44.72
N ALA A 16 33.46 10.75 45.69
CA ALA A 16 33.04 12.08 46.17
C ALA A 16 33.21 13.17 45.11
N ASP A 17 34.26 13.11 44.28
CA ASP A 17 34.48 14.07 43.18
C ASP A 17 33.45 13.91 42.07
N LEU A 18 33.02 12.66 41.80
CA LEU A 18 31.96 12.36 40.82
C LEU A 18 30.57 12.78 41.34
N GLU A 19 30.30 12.58 42.63
CA GLU A 19 29.05 13.03 43.26
C GLU A 19 28.96 14.56 43.29
N ALA A 20 30.08 15.25 43.54
CA ALA A 20 30.15 16.72 43.45
C ALA A 20 29.88 17.21 42.02
N GLN A 21 30.47 16.56 41.00
CA GLN A 21 30.19 16.90 39.60
C GLN A 21 28.73 16.65 39.20
N ILE A 22 28.10 15.57 39.68
CA ILE A 22 26.68 15.28 39.41
C ILE A 22 25.80 16.36 40.05
N ALA A 23 26.08 16.76 41.29
CA ALA A 23 25.33 17.81 41.97
C ALA A 23 25.45 19.16 41.25
N GLU A 24 26.64 19.49 40.75
CA GLU A 24 26.89 20.71 39.99
C GLU A 24 26.18 20.71 38.63
N LEU A 25 26.23 19.59 37.90
CA LEU A 25 25.48 19.41 36.64
C LEU A 25 23.96 19.50 36.84
N GLN A 26 23.44 18.93 37.93
CA GLN A 26 22.02 19.02 38.28
C GLN A 26 21.61 20.46 38.63
N ALA A 27 22.45 21.20 39.35
CA ALA A 27 22.21 22.61 39.65
C ALA A 27 22.21 23.48 38.38
N GLN A 28 23.13 23.23 37.45
CA GLN A 28 23.18 23.94 36.15
C GLN A 28 21.94 23.64 35.29
N LEU A 29 21.46 22.40 35.26
CA LEU A 29 20.22 22.03 34.56
C LEU A 29 18.98 22.72 35.14
N LEU A 30 18.91 22.86 36.47
CA LEU A 30 17.80 23.54 37.12
C LEU A 30 17.82 25.05 36.86
N ALA A 31 19.01 25.66 36.90
CA ALA A 31 19.17 27.08 36.59
C ALA A 31 18.83 27.39 35.12
N ALA A 32 19.22 26.52 34.18
CA ALA A 32 18.86 26.66 32.77
C ALA A 32 17.34 26.58 32.55
N GLN A 33 16.64 25.63 33.21
CA GLN A 33 15.18 25.54 33.14
C GLN A 33 14.47 26.79 33.68
N GLN A 34 14.99 27.40 34.75
CA GLN A 34 14.42 28.63 35.31
C GLN A 34 14.63 29.84 34.39
N GLN A 35 15.72 29.89 33.63
CA GLN A 35 15.95 30.94 32.62
C GLN A 35 15.01 30.79 31.41
N ILE A 36 14.71 29.56 30.98
CA ILE A 36 13.73 29.28 29.91
C ILE A 36 12.31 29.69 30.34
N ALA A 37 11.98 29.54 31.63
CA ALA A 37 10.65 29.90 32.17
C ALA A 37 10.39 31.43 32.22
N GLN A 38 11.43 32.28 32.18
CA GLN A 38 11.28 33.74 32.29
C GLN A 38 11.25 34.48 30.92
N GLN A 39 11.38 33.78 29.79
CA GLN A 39 11.43 34.39 28.45
C GLN A 39 10.20 34.14 27.56
N ILE A 40 9.12 33.52 28.07
CA ILE A 40 7.92 33.24 27.26
C ILE A 40 6.73 34.07 27.77
N PRO A 41 6.18 35.02 26.99
CA PRO A 41 4.88 35.61 27.28
C PRO A 41 3.79 34.54 27.18
N VAL A 42 2.78 34.62 28.04
CA VAL A 42 1.68 33.64 28.19
C VAL A 42 1.12 33.19 26.84
N ALA A 43 1.58 32.04 26.38
CA ALA A 43 0.97 31.24 25.33
C ALA A 43 0.79 29.83 25.88
N THR A 44 -0.41 29.31 25.65
CA THR A 44 -0.96 28.02 26.07
C THR A 44 0.04 26.88 26.23
N ALA A 45 -0.14 26.11 27.31
CA ALA A 45 0.64 24.95 27.73
C ALA A 45 1.12 24.07 26.55
N PRO A 46 2.38 23.57 26.58
CA PRO A 46 2.85 22.62 25.60
C PRO A 46 2.14 21.29 25.88
N THR A 47 1.07 21.04 25.13
CA THR A 47 0.67 19.66 24.88
C THR A 47 1.88 19.03 24.20
N VAL A 48 2.39 17.92 24.73
CA VAL A 48 3.32 17.08 23.99
C VAL A 48 2.53 16.53 22.80
N THR A 49 2.47 17.30 21.72
CA THR A 49 2.22 16.74 20.41
C THR A 49 3.45 15.91 20.10
N VAL A 50 3.38 14.63 20.47
CA VAL A 50 4.06 13.63 19.67
C VAL A 50 3.54 13.90 18.26
N SER A 51 4.33 14.57 17.43
CA SER A 51 4.10 14.57 15.99
C SER A 51 4.32 13.13 15.55
N ALA A 52 3.31 12.28 15.79
CA ALA A 52 3.18 11.03 15.09
C ALA A 52 3.25 11.41 13.60
N PRO A 53 4.04 10.69 12.78
CA PRO A 53 3.95 10.85 11.35
C PRO A 53 2.57 10.31 10.95
N ASN A 54 1.53 11.13 11.08
CA ASN A 54 0.27 10.94 10.40
C ASN A 54 0.51 11.30 8.94
N THR A 55 1.33 10.49 8.29
CA THR A 55 1.45 10.47 6.84
C THR A 55 0.29 9.59 6.39
N ASP A 56 -0.70 10.22 5.78
CA ASP A 56 -1.80 9.49 5.18
C ASP A 56 -1.24 8.45 4.20
N VAL A 57 -1.81 7.25 4.25
CA VAL A 57 -1.45 6.12 3.41
C VAL A 57 -2.52 6.00 2.35
N SER A 58 -2.09 5.98 1.09
CA SER A 58 -3.00 5.77 -0.04
C SER A 58 -2.99 4.29 -0.43
N VAL A 59 -4.18 3.70 -0.53
CA VAL A 59 -4.40 2.30 -0.92
C VAL A 59 -5.15 2.28 -2.23
N VAL A 60 -4.65 1.51 -3.20
CA VAL A 60 -5.25 1.38 -4.52
C VAL A 60 -5.99 0.05 -4.60
N TYR A 61 -7.22 0.10 -5.12
CA TYR A 61 -8.01 -1.07 -5.42
C TYR A 61 -7.58 -1.68 -6.76
N CYS A 62 -7.18 -2.94 -6.75
CA CYS A 62 -6.58 -3.64 -7.90
C CYS A 62 -7.37 -4.89 -8.32
N SER A 63 -8.68 -4.91 -8.06
CA SER A 63 -9.58 -5.97 -8.51
C SER A 63 -10.91 -5.36 -8.99
N ASP A 64 -11.79 -6.18 -9.53
CA ASP A 64 -13.21 -5.86 -9.78
C ASP A 64 -14.14 -6.75 -8.93
N SER A 65 -13.60 -7.49 -7.95
CA SER A 65 -14.32 -8.55 -7.22
C SER A 65 -14.75 -8.20 -5.78
N LEU A 66 -14.35 -7.05 -5.24
CA LEU A 66 -14.78 -6.57 -3.93
C LEU A 66 -15.97 -5.62 -4.08
N GLY A 67 -16.90 -5.69 -3.11
CA GLY A 67 -17.96 -4.70 -2.96
C GLY A 67 -17.58 -3.62 -1.97
N PHE A 68 -17.45 -3.96 -0.69
CA PHE A 68 -17.09 -3.00 0.35
C PHE A 68 -16.23 -3.65 1.46
N ALA A 69 -15.55 -2.82 2.24
CA ALA A 69 -14.90 -3.22 3.47
C ALA A 69 -15.17 -2.23 4.59
N LYS A 70 -15.39 -2.78 5.78
CA LYS A 70 -15.59 -1.99 6.99
C LYS A 70 -14.37 -2.06 7.87
N ILE A 71 -13.83 -0.89 8.20
CA ILE A 71 -12.87 -0.66 9.27
C ILE A 71 -13.50 0.32 10.25
N SER A 72 -13.06 0.35 11.52
CA SER A 72 -13.75 0.95 12.67
C SER A 72 -14.77 2.06 12.34
N ASN A 73 -14.29 3.20 11.81
CA ASN A 73 -15.11 4.39 11.55
C ASN A 73 -15.26 4.70 10.05
N MET A 74 -14.88 3.79 9.16
CA MET A 74 -14.86 4.03 7.72
C MET A 74 -15.33 2.80 6.94
N GLU A 75 -16.19 3.05 5.97
CA GLU A 75 -16.61 2.04 4.99
C GLU A 75 -15.97 2.39 3.64
N LEU A 76 -15.15 1.47 3.15
CA LEU A 76 -14.51 1.57 1.85
C LEU A 76 -15.40 0.88 0.83
N HIS A 77 -15.91 1.63 -0.14
CA HIS A 77 -16.74 1.12 -1.22
C HIS A 77 -15.88 0.98 -2.47
N PHE A 78 -15.58 -0.25 -2.88
CA PHE A 78 -14.67 -0.55 -3.97
C PHE A 78 -15.43 -0.69 -5.28
N ASN A 79 -15.65 0.43 -5.96
CA ASN A 79 -16.55 0.44 -7.12
C ASN A 79 -15.79 0.28 -8.43
N ARG A 80 -14.54 0.74 -8.48
CA ARG A 80 -13.77 0.81 -9.73
C ARG A 80 -12.32 0.41 -9.53
N TYR A 81 -11.83 -0.42 -10.43
CA TYR A 81 -10.41 -0.69 -10.53
C TYR A 81 -9.57 0.61 -10.55
N GLY A 82 -8.50 0.65 -9.77
CA GLY A 82 -7.59 1.79 -9.65
C GLY A 82 -8.08 2.89 -8.71
N GLU A 83 -9.21 2.71 -8.03
CA GLU A 83 -9.72 3.66 -7.04
C GLU A 83 -8.74 3.76 -5.85
N GLU A 84 -8.34 5.00 -5.52
CA GLU A 84 -7.37 5.29 -4.48
C GLU A 84 -8.08 5.80 -3.21
N PHE A 85 -7.83 5.16 -2.09
CA PHE A 85 -8.38 5.48 -0.78
C PHE A 85 -7.27 6.01 0.11
N VAL A 86 -7.41 7.28 0.50
CA VAL A 86 -6.50 7.92 1.44
C VAL A 86 -7.02 7.69 2.85
N MET A 87 -6.18 7.14 3.72
CA MET A 87 -6.54 6.85 5.10
C MET A 87 -5.37 7.08 6.04
N SER A 88 -5.66 7.33 7.31
CA SER A 88 -4.62 7.49 8.33
C SER A 88 -3.82 6.20 8.52
N ARG A 89 -2.61 6.32 9.06
CA ARG A 89 -1.75 5.14 9.32
C ARG A 89 -2.43 4.11 10.22
N THR A 90 -3.20 4.56 11.21
CA THR A 90 -3.97 3.67 12.10
C THR A 90 -5.06 2.90 11.35
N GLN A 91 -5.79 3.57 10.46
CA GLN A 91 -6.82 2.92 9.62
C GLN A 91 -6.20 1.93 8.64
N PHE A 92 -5.06 2.28 8.04
CA PHE A 92 -4.30 1.39 7.18
C PHE A 92 -3.82 0.15 7.93
N ASP A 93 -3.26 0.32 9.13
CA ASP A 93 -2.79 -0.78 9.96
C ASP A 93 -3.94 -1.72 10.35
N GLU A 94 -5.13 -1.17 10.63
CA GLU A 94 -6.35 -1.95 10.85
C GLU A 94 -6.79 -2.71 9.60
N LEU A 95 -6.79 -2.05 8.43
CA LEU A 95 -7.14 -2.64 7.15
C LEU A 95 -6.21 -3.80 6.81
N VAL A 96 -4.89 -3.62 6.97
CA VAL A 96 -3.89 -4.67 6.77
C VAL A 96 -4.08 -5.79 7.79
N GLY A 97 -4.34 -5.47 9.07
CA GLY A 97 -4.55 -6.48 10.11
C GLY A 97 -5.75 -7.38 9.84
N LYS A 98 -6.89 -6.80 9.42
CA LYS A 98 -8.14 -7.53 9.15
C LYS A 98 -8.14 -8.21 7.78
N TYR A 99 -7.57 -7.56 6.76
CA TYR A 99 -7.70 -7.95 5.37
C TYR A 99 -6.36 -8.20 4.68
N ARG A 100 -5.32 -8.62 5.42
CA ARG A 100 -3.98 -8.93 4.89
C ARG A 100 -4.02 -9.77 3.61
N LYS A 101 -4.89 -10.78 3.58
CA LYS A 101 -5.09 -11.69 2.44
C LYS A 101 -5.44 -10.96 1.14
N TRP A 102 -6.07 -9.78 1.21
CA TRP A 102 -6.38 -8.99 0.02
C TRP A 102 -5.15 -8.32 -0.55
N PHE A 103 -4.20 -7.90 0.29
CA PHE A 103 -2.90 -7.41 -0.19
C PHE A 103 -2.04 -8.54 -0.74
N ASP A 104 -2.00 -9.70 -0.06
CA ASP A 104 -1.21 -10.85 -0.52
C ASP A 104 -1.74 -11.40 -1.85
N ARG A 105 -3.07 -11.40 -2.04
CA ARG A 105 -3.71 -11.76 -3.31
C ARG A 105 -3.55 -10.66 -4.36
N GLY A 106 -3.21 -9.43 -4.01
CA GLY A 106 -3.17 -8.33 -4.96
C GLY A 106 -4.55 -7.80 -5.35
N VAL A 107 -5.51 -7.91 -4.44
CA VAL A 107 -6.80 -7.21 -4.55
C VAL A 107 -6.67 -5.75 -4.12
N LEU A 108 -5.79 -5.48 -3.14
CA LEU A 108 -5.41 -4.15 -2.70
C LEU A 108 -3.89 -3.99 -2.82
N ALA A 109 -3.45 -2.78 -3.12
CA ALA A 109 -2.03 -2.42 -3.15
C ALA A 109 -1.81 -1.09 -2.43
N VAL A 110 -0.59 -0.86 -1.96
CA VAL A 110 -0.21 0.45 -1.44
C VAL A 110 0.16 1.36 -2.62
N SER A 111 -0.30 2.60 -2.63
CA SER A 111 0.12 3.57 -3.65
C SER A 111 1.64 3.71 -3.65
N TYR A 112 2.25 3.83 -4.82
CA TYR A 112 3.69 4.07 -4.98
C TYR A 112 4.15 5.34 -4.27
N ARG A 113 3.25 6.27 -3.94
CA ARG A 113 3.60 7.44 -3.13
C ARG A 113 3.99 7.07 -1.69
N ASN A 114 3.63 5.87 -1.23
CA ASN A 114 3.86 5.37 0.11
C ASN A 114 4.74 4.09 0.10
N VAL A 115 5.77 4.01 -0.77
CA VAL A 115 6.66 2.83 -0.87
C VAL A 115 7.25 2.41 0.49
N ASP A 116 7.70 3.37 1.30
CA ASP A 116 8.32 3.09 2.61
C ASP A 116 7.36 2.35 3.54
N VAL A 117 6.06 2.69 3.46
CA VAL A 117 4.99 2.06 4.23
C VAL A 117 4.74 0.63 3.75
N ALA A 118 4.74 0.43 2.44
CA ALA A 118 4.58 -0.88 1.81
C ALA A 118 5.73 -1.81 2.20
N ALA A 119 6.97 -1.33 2.07
CA ALA A 119 8.19 -2.07 2.41
C ALA A 119 8.21 -2.48 3.89
N ALA A 120 7.88 -1.56 4.80
CA ALA A 120 7.86 -1.84 6.24
C ALA A 120 6.89 -2.96 6.66
N LYS A 121 5.85 -3.23 5.84
CA LYS A 121 4.86 -4.30 6.11
C LYS A 121 4.98 -5.49 5.15
N GLY A 122 5.96 -5.48 4.25
CA GLY A 122 6.13 -6.50 3.21
C GLY A 122 4.92 -6.58 2.27
N LEU A 123 4.40 -5.43 1.86
CA LEU A 123 3.26 -5.30 0.94
C LEU A 123 3.74 -4.79 -0.41
N LYS A 124 3.01 -5.17 -1.46
CA LYS A 124 3.29 -4.70 -2.83
C LYS A 124 2.71 -3.31 -3.06
N THR A 125 3.39 -2.53 -3.90
CA THR A 125 2.88 -1.25 -4.39
C THR A 125 2.04 -1.42 -5.65
N ASP A 126 1.21 -0.44 -5.99
CA ASP A 126 0.43 -0.39 -7.22
C ASP A 126 1.30 -0.46 -8.49
N LYS A 127 2.55 0.04 -8.46
CA LYS A 127 3.50 -0.14 -9.57
C LYS A 127 4.04 -1.56 -9.73
N GLU A 128 4.13 -2.29 -8.62
CA GLU A 128 4.48 -3.73 -8.64
C GLU A 128 3.27 -4.59 -9.05
N MET A 129 2.09 -3.97 -9.10
CA MET A 129 0.85 -4.56 -9.59
C MET A 129 0.71 -4.21 -11.07
N PHE A 130 1.29 -5.06 -11.91
CA PHE A 130 1.52 -4.84 -13.36
C PHE A 130 0.29 -4.48 -14.23
N LEU A 131 -0.93 -4.62 -13.70
CA LEU A 131 -2.15 -4.17 -14.38
C LEU A 131 -2.57 -2.84 -13.76
N ASP A 132 -2.51 -1.75 -14.48
CA ASP A 132 -3.23 -0.52 -14.11
C ASP A 132 -4.54 -0.42 -14.95
N ALA A 133 -5.42 0.54 -14.61
CA ALA A 133 -6.68 0.73 -15.33
C ALA A 133 -6.46 0.98 -16.83
N LYS A 134 -5.41 1.74 -17.18
CA LYS A 134 -5.04 2.03 -18.56
C LYS A 134 -4.64 0.76 -19.32
N LYS A 135 -3.95 -0.17 -18.65
CA LYS A 135 -3.55 -1.44 -19.23
C LYS A 135 -4.75 -2.35 -19.44
N LEU A 136 -5.68 -2.40 -18.50
CA LEU A 136 -6.94 -3.12 -18.67
C LEU A 136 -7.78 -2.55 -19.82
N GLU A 137 -7.90 -1.23 -19.92
CA GLU A 137 -8.56 -0.57 -21.05
C GLU A 137 -7.88 -0.88 -22.38
N SER A 138 -6.54 -0.95 -22.38
CA SER A 138 -5.77 -1.26 -23.59
C SER A 138 -6.07 -2.67 -24.17
N ILE A 139 -6.61 -3.59 -23.37
CA ILE A 139 -6.99 -4.94 -23.84
C ILE A 139 -8.00 -4.87 -24.99
N GLY A 140 -8.88 -3.87 -25.00
CA GLY A 140 -9.86 -3.68 -26.07
C GLY A 140 -9.21 -3.40 -27.42
N VAL A 141 -8.12 -2.64 -27.43
CA VAL A 141 -7.40 -2.21 -28.64
C VAL A 141 -6.25 -3.14 -29.03
N MET A 142 -5.71 -3.93 -28.09
CA MET A 142 -4.65 -4.90 -28.37
C MET A 142 -5.12 -6.03 -29.31
N SER A 143 -4.21 -6.62 -30.07
CA SER A 143 -4.48 -7.86 -30.83
C SER A 143 -4.53 -9.08 -29.91
N ALA A 144 -5.04 -10.22 -30.40
CA ALA A 144 -5.01 -11.48 -29.64
C ALA A 144 -3.58 -11.89 -29.25
N GLY A 145 -2.61 -11.77 -30.15
CA GLY A 145 -1.21 -12.06 -29.82
C GLY A 145 -0.63 -11.14 -28.74
N GLN A 146 -1.00 -9.85 -28.76
CA GLN A 146 -0.60 -8.90 -27.70
C GLN A 146 -1.26 -9.22 -26.35
N LEU A 147 -2.50 -9.68 -26.36
CA LEU A 147 -3.20 -10.15 -25.18
C LEU A 147 -2.57 -11.43 -24.62
N GLU A 148 -2.11 -12.36 -25.48
CA GLU A 148 -1.39 -13.56 -25.05
C GLU A 148 -0.04 -13.21 -24.41
N MET A 149 0.71 -12.28 -25.01
CA MET A 149 1.96 -11.78 -24.41
C MET A 149 1.70 -11.12 -23.05
N LEU A 150 0.66 -10.28 -22.94
CA LEU A 150 0.25 -9.68 -21.68
C LEU A 150 -0.10 -10.75 -20.65
N TRP A 151 -0.88 -11.76 -21.03
CA TRP A 151 -1.27 -12.86 -20.14
C TRP A 151 -0.08 -13.65 -19.61
N ASN A 152 0.89 -13.93 -20.49
CA ASN A 152 2.11 -14.66 -20.14
C ASN A 152 3.05 -13.84 -19.27
N SER A 153 3.01 -12.50 -19.33
CA SER A 153 3.76 -11.63 -18.43
C SER A 153 3.12 -11.49 -17.05
N LEU A 154 1.89 -11.99 -16.83
CA LEU A 154 1.26 -11.98 -15.51
C LEU A 154 1.79 -13.11 -14.65
N GLU A 155 2.50 -12.76 -13.59
CA GLU A 155 3.13 -13.70 -12.66
C GLU A 155 2.10 -14.34 -11.72
N ASN A 156 1.05 -13.59 -11.36
CA ASN A 156 0.13 -13.97 -10.29
C ASN A 156 -1.25 -14.39 -10.82
N HIS A 157 -1.84 -15.41 -10.20
CA HIS A 157 -3.21 -15.88 -10.51
C HIS A 157 -4.24 -14.75 -10.42
N THR A 158 -4.14 -13.88 -9.41
CA THR A 158 -5.09 -12.78 -9.23
C THR A 158 -5.00 -11.73 -10.33
N GLN A 159 -3.82 -11.49 -10.90
CA GLN A 159 -3.69 -10.61 -12.07
C GLN A 159 -4.43 -11.19 -13.28
N LYS A 160 -4.33 -12.50 -13.47
CA LYS A 160 -5.07 -13.23 -14.50
C LYS A 160 -6.58 -13.17 -14.25
N GLU A 161 -7.04 -13.35 -13.00
CA GLU A 161 -8.45 -13.20 -12.63
C GLU A 161 -8.98 -11.79 -12.88
N SER A 162 -8.18 -10.75 -12.64
CA SER A 162 -8.54 -9.36 -12.95
C SER A 162 -8.74 -9.16 -14.45
N VAL A 163 -7.84 -9.70 -15.30
CA VAL A 163 -8.03 -9.68 -16.76
C VAL A 163 -9.31 -10.41 -17.17
N VAL A 164 -9.57 -11.60 -16.61
CA VAL A 164 -10.78 -12.39 -16.92
C VAL A 164 -12.05 -11.64 -16.54
N SER A 165 -12.13 -11.16 -15.29
CA SER A 165 -13.29 -10.46 -14.76
C SER A 165 -13.57 -9.18 -15.54
N TYR A 166 -12.51 -8.41 -15.82
CA TYR A 166 -12.61 -7.19 -16.61
C TYR A 166 -13.11 -7.46 -18.03
N TYR A 167 -12.54 -8.47 -18.70
CA TYR A 167 -12.94 -8.83 -20.06
C TYR A 167 -14.39 -9.28 -20.12
N LYS A 168 -14.83 -10.14 -19.19
CA LYS A 168 -16.22 -10.63 -19.13
C LYS A 168 -17.22 -9.49 -18.93
N ARG A 169 -16.93 -8.56 -18.01
CA ARG A 169 -17.77 -7.37 -17.81
C ARG A 169 -17.88 -6.56 -19.11
N LYS A 170 -16.76 -6.26 -19.76
CA LYS A 170 -16.73 -5.49 -21.01
C LYS A 170 -17.41 -6.21 -22.18
N PHE A 171 -17.35 -7.54 -22.20
CA PHE A 171 -18.08 -8.37 -23.17
C PHE A 171 -19.60 -8.23 -23.00
N ILE A 172 -20.11 -8.32 -21.76
CA ILE A 172 -21.54 -8.14 -21.44
C ILE A 172 -22.02 -6.73 -21.82
N GLU A 173 -21.21 -5.71 -21.52
CA GLU A 173 -21.47 -4.32 -21.91
C GLU A 173 -21.48 -4.12 -23.45
N GLY A 174 -20.99 -5.08 -24.22
CA GLY A 174 -20.85 -4.97 -25.67
C GLY A 174 -19.78 -3.95 -26.09
N ALA A 175 -18.78 -3.72 -25.24
CA ALA A 175 -17.74 -2.74 -25.50
C ALA A 175 -16.92 -3.11 -26.75
N ASN A 176 -16.62 -2.11 -27.57
CA ASN A 176 -15.87 -2.30 -28.81
C ASN A 176 -14.48 -2.90 -28.52
N GLY A 177 -14.08 -3.91 -29.29
CA GLY A 177 -12.81 -4.62 -29.10
C GLY A 177 -12.82 -5.75 -28.04
N PHE A 178 -13.90 -5.88 -27.25
CA PHE A 178 -14.10 -6.97 -26.30
C PHE A 178 -15.05 -8.06 -26.83
N VAL A 179 -15.98 -7.70 -27.72
CA VAL A 179 -16.76 -8.67 -28.51
C VAL A 179 -15.93 -9.11 -29.73
N ASN A 180 -14.86 -9.86 -29.48
CA ASN A 180 -13.93 -10.31 -30.50
C ASN A 180 -13.69 -11.82 -30.37
N ARG A 181 -13.98 -12.57 -31.45
CA ARG A 181 -13.91 -14.04 -31.45
C ARG A 181 -12.52 -14.57 -31.13
N GLU A 182 -11.49 -14.02 -31.76
CA GLU A 182 -10.12 -14.51 -31.60
C GLU A 182 -9.62 -14.34 -30.16
N LYS A 183 -9.93 -13.20 -29.53
CA LYS A 183 -9.57 -12.93 -28.13
C LYS A 183 -10.34 -13.82 -27.16
N VAL A 184 -11.62 -14.05 -27.42
CA VAL A 184 -12.45 -14.94 -26.59
C VAL A 184 -11.98 -16.39 -26.72
N ASP A 185 -11.63 -16.84 -27.93
CA ASP A 185 -11.07 -18.18 -28.16
C ASP A 185 -9.71 -18.35 -27.46
N LEU A 186 -8.86 -17.33 -27.55
CA LEU A 186 -7.58 -17.28 -26.83
C LEU A 186 -7.78 -17.38 -25.32
N LEU A 187 -8.60 -16.51 -24.73
CA LEU A 187 -8.84 -16.49 -23.30
C LEU A 187 -9.50 -17.79 -22.83
N ASN A 188 -10.38 -18.38 -23.63
CA ASN A 188 -10.99 -19.68 -23.33
C ASN A 188 -9.93 -20.79 -23.24
N ARG A 189 -8.97 -20.81 -24.17
CA ARG A 189 -7.83 -21.74 -24.13
C ARG A 189 -6.93 -21.48 -22.93
N LEU A 190 -6.63 -20.22 -22.61
CA LEU A 190 -5.73 -19.85 -21.51
C LEU A 190 -6.35 -20.09 -20.12
N THR A 191 -7.67 -20.18 -20.03
CA THR A 191 -8.43 -20.37 -18.78
C THR A 191 -9.08 -21.75 -18.68
N ASP A 192 -8.70 -22.69 -19.54
CA ASP A 192 -9.25 -24.07 -19.56
C ASP A 192 -10.79 -24.11 -19.62
N GLY A 193 -11.39 -23.28 -20.47
CA GLY A 193 -12.84 -23.25 -20.68
C GLY A 193 -13.57 -22.11 -19.97
N GLY A 194 -12.85 -21.14 -19.39
CA GLY A 194 -13.43 -20.02 -18.65
C GLY A 194 -14.30 -19.06 -19.48
N PHE A 195 -14.30 -19.17 -20.82
CA PHE A 195 -15.02 -18.29 -21.75
C PHE A 195 -15.99 -19.03 -22.69
N ARG A 196 -16.38 -20.27 -22.36
CA ARG A 196 -17.28 -21.08 -23.19
C ARG A 196 -18.60 -20.37 -23.52
N ARG A 197 -19.17 -19.67 -22.54
CA ARG A 197 -20.42 -18.93 -22.72
C ARG A 197 -20.26 -17.83 -23.75
N GLU A 198 -19.20 -17.04 -23.64
CA GLU A 198 -18.90 -15.93 -24.53
C GLU A 198 -18.58 -16.41 -25.95
N GLN A 199 -17.91 -17.57 -26.09
CA GLN A 199 -17.73 -18.23 -27.39
C GLN A 199 -19.06 -18.61 -28.04
N ASP A 200 -19.96 -19.24 -27.28
CA ASP A 200 -21.27 -19.66 -27.77
C ASP A 200 -22.13 -18.44 -28.18
N GLU A 201 -22.04 -17.34 -27.43
CA GLU A 201 -22.76 -16.09 -27.70
C GLU A 201 -22.24 -15.39 -28.98
N ILE A 202 -20.90 -15.31 -29.17
CA ILE A 202 -20.31 -14.79 -30.42
C ILE A 202 -20.66 -15.68 -31.62
N SER A 203 -20.67 -17.01 -31.43
CA SER A 203 -20.95 -17.97 -32.51
C SER A 203 -22.43 -18.00 -32.93
N GLY A 204 -23.30 -17.23 -32.26
CA GLY A 204 -24.73 -17.14 -32.56
C GLY A 204 -25.53 -18.34 -32.06
N ARG A 205 -24.96 -19.19 -31.20
CA ARG A 205 -25.63 -20.37 -30.63
C ARG A 205 -26.56 -20.02 -29.46
N TYR A 206 -26.33 -18.88 -28.81
CA TYR A 206 -27.24 -18.31 -27.81
C TYR A 206 -27.40 -16.81 -28.07
N LYS A 207 -28.63 -16.37 -28.37
CA LYS A 207 -29.02 -14.96 -28.24
C LYS A 207 -29.61 -14.81 -26.85
N ILE A 208 -28.89 -14.19 -25.92
CA ILE A 208 -29.50 -13.74 -24.67
C ILE A 208 -30.26 -12.46 -25.00
N ASP A 209 -31.56 -12.51 -24.80
CA ASP A 209 -32.45 -11.36 -24.96
C ASP A 209 -32.01 -10.27 -23.97
N LYS A 210 -31.54 -9.12 -24.47
CA LYS A 210 -31.03 -7.99 -23.68
C LYS A 210 -32.14 -7.21 -22.93
N THR A 211 -33.27 -7.86 -22.66
CA THR A 211 -34.50 -7.17 -22.22
C THR A 211 -34.66 -7.12 -20.71
N VAL A 212 -33.81 -7.76 -19.89
CA VAL A 212 -33.93 -7.63 -18.42
C VAL A 212 -32.56 -7.63 -17.75
N MET A 213 -32.05 -6.43 -17.44
CA MET A 213 -31.36 -6.08 -16.20
C MET A 213 -31.40 -4.56 -16.00
#